data_AF-A0A968FWA8-F1
#
_entry.id   AF-A0A968FWA8-F1
#
_cell.length_a   1.000
_cell.length_b   1.000
_cell.length_c   1.000
_cell.angle_alpha   90.00
_cell.angle_beta   90.00
_cell.angle_gamma   90.00
#
_symmetry.space_group_name_H-M   'P 1'
#
loop_
_entity.id
_entity.type
_entity.pdbx_description
1 polymer ?
#
loop_
_entity_poly.entity_id
_entity_poly.type
_entity_poly.pdbx_seq_one_letter_code
_entity_poly.pdbx_strand_id
1 'polypeptide(L)' 'TNIRLLGPNTGGFADPVNRLVASFSVSFEKLPPGKIAVISQSGGISLILACMMENDGFGVSLTVGLGNSIDIDA' A
#
# COMPACT_ATOMS: atom_id res chain seq x y z
N THR A 1 24.38 5.04 7.48
CA THR A 1 23.93 4.90 6.09
C THR A 1 22.79 5.84 5.72
N ASN A 2 22.10 6.49 6.68
CA ASN A 2 20.95 7.38 6.42
C ASN A 2 19.79 6.73 5.65
N ILE A 3 19.60 5.42 5.79
CA ILE A 3 18.53 4.65 5.16
C ILE A 3 17.38 4.49 6.16
N ARG A 4 16.13 4.60 5.66
CA ARG A 4 14.91 4.30 6.41
C ARG A 4 14.32 2.97 5.95
N LEU A 5 13.69 2.23 6.87
CA LEU A 5 13.14 0.89 6.62
C LEU A 5 11.60 0.88 6.77
N LEU A 6 10.93 0.41 5.72
CA LEU A 6 9.52 0.00 5.79
C LEU A 6 9.44 -1.50 6.13
N GLY A 7 8.66 -1.86 7.15
CA GLY A 7 8.59 -3.25 7.63
C GLY A 7 9.43 -3.52 8.88
N PRO A 8 10.07 -4.70 9.01
CA PRO A 8 9.99 -5.89 8.13
C PRO A 8 8.60 -6.54 8.17
N ASN A 9 8.44 -7.71 7.53
CA ASN A 9 7.15 -8.43 7.44
C ASN A 9 6.05 -7.57 6.80
N THR A 10 6.38 -6.97 5.66
CA THR A 10 5.47 -6.13 4.90
C THR A 10 5.07 -6.80 3.59
N GLY A 11 3.84 -6.54 3.14
CA GLY A 11 3.39 -6.87 1.79
C GLY A 11 3.98 -5.94 0.72
N GLY A 12 4.72 -4.91 1.12
CA GLY A 12 5.16 -3.81 0.27
C GLY A 12 4.12 -2.69 0.21
N PHE A 13 4.21 -1.89 -0.86
CA PHE A 13 3.33 -0.76 -1.10
C PHE A 13 3.07 -0.57 -2.61
N ALA A 14 2.06 0.22 -2.93
CA ALA A 14 1.84 0.71 -4.29
C ALA A 14 1.41 2.18 -4.27
N ASP A 15 1.89 2.93 -5.24
CA ASP A 15 1.56 4.32 -5.52
C ASP A 15 0.99 4.39 -6.96
N PRO A 16 -0.34 4.26 -7.10
CA PRO A 16 -0.99 4.30 -8.41
C PRO A 16 -0.83 5.65 -9.12
N VAL A 17 -0.67 6.75 -8.38
CA VAL A 17 -0.49 8.11 -8.95
C VAL A 17 0.82 8.19 -9.72
N ASN A 18 1.88 7.57 -9.18
CA ASN A 18 3.19 7.51 -9.82
C ASN A 18 3.44 6.22 -10.62
N ARG A 19 2.42 5.36 -10.80
CA ARG A 19 2.52 4.06 -11.50
C ARG A 19 3.60 3.15 -10.93
N LEU A 20 3.72 3.11 -9.61
CA LEU A 20 4.71 2.32 -8.89
C LEU A 20 4.04 1.20 -8.10
N VAL A 21 4.47 -0.04 -8.33
CA VAL A 21 4.09 -1.20 -7.51
C VAL A 21 5.36 -1.82 -6.95
N ALA A 22 5.54 -1.70 -5.63
CA ALA A 22 6.65 -2.27 -4.87
C ALA A 22 6.09 -3.33 -3.91
N SER A 23 5.38 -4.31 -4.47
CA SER A 23 4.67 -5.37 -3.76
C SER A 23 4.61 -6.62 -4.62
N PHE A 24 4.47 -7.79 -3.97
CA PHE A 24 4.16 -9.04 -4.65
C PHE A 24 2.65 -9.21 -4.96
N SER A 25 1.80 -8.29 -4.50
CA SER A 25 0.35 -8.37 -4.72
C SER A 25 -0.02 -7.80 -6.09
N VAL A 26 -0.27 -8.69 -7.04
CA VAL A 26 -0.65 -8.33 -8.43
C VAL A 26 -1.92 -7.48 -8.53
N SER A 27 -2.80 -7.52 -7.54
CA SER A 27 -4.02 -6.68 -7.52
C SER A 27 -3.71 -5.19 -7.51
N PHE A 28 -2.54 -4.77 -7.00
CA PHE A 28 -2.17 -3.36 -6.97
C PHE A 28 -1.92 -2.75 -8.34
N GLU A 29 -1.68 -3.56 -9.38
CA GLU A 29 -1.53 -3.07 -10.76
C GLU A 29 -2.83 -2.49 -11.34
N LYS A 30 -3.99 -2.86 -10.78
CA LYS A 30 -5.31 -2.45 -11.28
C LYS A 30 -5.88 -1.24 -10.57
N LEU A 31 -5.27 -0.83 -9.45
CA LEU A 31 -5.79 0.27 -8.64
C LEU A 31 -5.86 1.57 -9.46
N PRO A 32 -7.04 2.20 -9.59
CA PRO A 32 -7.14 3.48 -10.24
C PRO A 32 -6.48 4.56 -9.36
N PRO A 33 -5.75 5.53 -9.95
CA PRO A 33 -5.18 6.64 -9.20
C PRO A 33 -6.28 7.52 -8.61
N GLY A 34 -6.10 7.95 -7.35
CA GLY A 34 -7.03 8.86 -6.70
C GLY A 34 -6.43 9.63 -5.53
N LYS A 35 -7.25 9.94 -4.53
CA LYS A 35 -6.89 10.84 -3.41
C LYS A 35 -6.94 10.17 -2.04
N ILE A 36 -7.23 8.87 -1.98
CA ILE A 36 -7.38 8.12 -0.73
C ILE A 36 -6.11 7.30 -0.49
N ALA A 37 -5.47 7.48 0.66
CA ALA A 37 -4.38 6.62 1.10
C ALA A 37 -4.91 5.53 2.04
N VAL A 38 -4.48 4.29 1.81
CA VAL A 38 -4.76 3.13 2.67
C VAL A 38 -3.46 2.74 3.38
N ILE A 39 -3.41 2.94 4.69
CA ILE A 39 -2.26 2.57 5.52
C ILE A 39 -2.76 1.57 6.56
N SER A 40 -2.12 0.41 6.62
CA SER A 40 -2.49 -0.63 7.59
C SER A 40 -1.24 -1.35 8.08
N GLN A 41 -1.20 -1.71 9.37
CA GLN A 41 -0.13 -2.57 9.89
C GLN A 41 -0.14 -3.94 9.19
N SER A 42 -1.32 -4.52 8.99
CA SER A 42 -1.45 -5.78 8.25
C SER A 42 -1.42 -5.53 6.74
N GLY A 43 -0.48 -6.16 6.05
CA GLY A 43 -0.40 -6.12 4.58
C GLY A 43 -1.64 -6.71 3.91
N GLY A 44 -2.22 -7.78 4.47
CA GLY A 44 -3.45 -8.38 3.96
C GLY A 44 -4.65 -7.43 4.07
N ILE A 45 -4.75 -6.69 5.19
CA ILE A 45 -5.81 -5.68 5.36
C ILE A 45 -5.59 -4.48 4.43
N SER A 46 -4.35 -4.02 4.23
CA SER A 46 -4.04 -2.96 3.25
C SER A 46 -4.48 -3.35 1.84
N LEU A 47 -4.25 -4.61 1.47
CA LEU A 47 -4.68 -5.16 0.18
C LEU A 47 -6.20 -5.21 0.06
N ILE A 48 -6.88 -5.80 1.04
CA ILE A 48 -8.35 -5.95 1.02
C ILE A 48 -9.03 -4.57 0.94
N LEU A 49 -8.60 -3.61 1.75
CA LEU A 49 -9.16 -2.26 1.74
C LEU A 49 -8.92 -1.55 0.41
N ALA A 50 -7.73 -1.69 -0.19
CA ALA A 50 -7.45 -1.10 -1.50
C ALA A 50 -8.34 -1.71 -2.60
N CYS A 51 -8.52 -3.03 -2.61
CA CYS A 51 -9.44 -3.70 -3.54
C CYS A 51 -10.91 -3.29 -3.31
N MET A 52 -11.33 -3.09 -2.06
CA MET A 52 -12.68 -2.59 -1.75
C MET A 52 -12.87 -1.17 -2.29
N MET A 53 -11.89 -0.29 -2.12
CA MET A 53 -11.93 1.07 -2.69
C MET A 53 -12.06 1.03 -4.22
N GLU A 54 -11.29 0.19 -4.90
CA GLU A 54 -11.40 -0.02 -6.35
C GLU A 54 -12.82 -0.48 -6.74
N ASN A 55 -13.36 -1.49 -6.06
CA ASN A 55 -14.70 -2.02 -6.34
C ASN A 55 -15.81 -0.99 -6.12
N ASP A 56 -15.64 -0.08 -5.16
CA ASP A 56 -16.58 1.00 -4.86
C ASP A 56 -16.40 2.23 -5.79
N GLY A 57 -15.48 2.15 -6.76
CA GLY A 57 -15.22 3.20 -7.75
C GLY A 57 -14.33 4.34 -7.25
N PHE A 58 -13.65 4.15 -6.12
CA PHE A 58 -12.67 5.11 -5.60
C PHE A 58 -11.25 4.81 -6.09
N GLY A 59 -10.51 5.88 -6.35
CA GLY A 59 -9.08 5.80 -6.65
C GLY A 59 -8.21 5.90 -5.40
N VAL A 60 -7.11 5.14 -5.38
CA VAL A 60 -6.13 5.09 -4.30
C VAL A 60 -4.90 5.92 -4.68
N SER A 61 -4.42 6.74 -3.75
CA SER A 61 -3.17 7.51 -3.91
C SER A 61 -1.96 6.71 -3.47
N LEU A 62 -2.10 5.92 -2.41
CA LEU A 62 -1.07 5.07 -1.82
C LEU A 62 -1.75 3.91 -1.08
N THR A 63 -1.22 2.70 -1.20
CA THR A 63 -1.56 1.59 -0.29
C THR A 63 -0.27 1.01 0.27
N VAL A 64 -0.20 0.83 1.60
CA VAL A 64 1.01 0.33 2.27
C VAL A 64 0.67 -0.54 3.47
N GLY A 65 1.25 -1.75 3.47
CA GLY A 65 1.32 -2.60 4.66
C GLY A 65 2.55 -2.25 5.49
N LEU A 66 2.42 -1.71 6.69
CA LEU A 66 3.58 -1.32 7.51
C LEU A 66 4.34 -2.52 8.10
N GLY A 67 3.67 -3.67 8.26
CA GLY A 67 4.27 -4.85 8.87
C GLY A 67 4.65 -4.60 10.32
N ASN A 68 5.86 -5.02 10.70
CA ASN A 68 6.36 -4.84 12.06
C ASN A 68 6.66 -3.37 12.40
N SER A 69 6.73 -2.47 11.40
CA SER A 69 6.86 -1.01 11.60
C SER A 69 8.03 -0.62 12.53
N ILE A 70 9.21 -1.22 12.36
CA ILE A 70 10.33 -1.01 13.30
C ILE A 70 11.05 0.33 13.10
N ASP A 71 10.74 1.06 12.03
CA ASP A 71 11.33 2.37 11.72
C ASP A 71 10.32 3.32 11.05
N ILE A 72 9.83 3.01 9.84
CA ILE A 72 8.73 3.77 9.25
C ILE A 72 7.41 3.27 9.85
N ASP A 73 6.67 4.19 10.48
CA ASP A 73 5.38 3.98 11.14
C ASP A 73 4.35 5.06 10.73
N ALA A 74 3.20 5.10 11.41
CA ALA A 74 2.03 5.94 11.11
C ALA A 74 2.00 7.23 11.95
#